data_AF-H1ADY5-F1
#
_entry.id   AF-H1ADY5-F1
#
_cell.length_a   1.000
_cell.length_b   1.000
_cell.length_c   1.000
_cell.angle_alpha   90.00
_cell.angle_beta   90.00
_cell.angle_gamma   90.00
#
_symmetry.space_group_name_H-M   'P 1'
#
loop_
_entity.id
_entity.type
_entity.pdbx_description
1 polymer ?
#
loop_
_entity_poly.entity_id
_entity_poly.type
_entity_poly.pdbx_seq_one_letter_code
_entity_poly.pdbx_strand_id
1 'polypeptide(L)'
;MDSSIMQNTCINISFGLLLVTLLAYWTSIAFPKIKKIKQISRIGVLVINILLAFTLASRWQANGYFPLSNLYESLIFLTWCLTLVHLILERQTNSQVVGAISVPIQLFIIAFASLSLPIEMQQASPLVPALRSNWLMMHVTIMMLSYAFLIIGSLISIFFLIITFGQSIQLKGSATGKILSLSVINQSNKNRERLEKKESTDINIQSSPRMNLLESLDNLSYRIIGLGFPMLTIGIISGAVWANEAWGSYWS
;
A
#
# COMPACT_ATOMS: atom_id res chain seq x y z
N MET A 1 12.69 30.86 12.81
CA MET A 1 13.15 29.98 11.71
C MET A 1 11.98 29.84 10.76
N ASP A 2 12.16 30.19 9.50
CA ASP A 2 11.08 30.18 8.51
C ASP A 2 10.46 28.78 8.45
N SER A 3 9.16 28.68 8.70
CA SER A 3 8.41 27.41 8.72
C SER A 3 8.64 26.60 7.43
N SER A 4 8.84 27.31 6.31
CA SER A 4 9.18 26.74 5.00
C SER A 4 10.54 26.02 4.98
N ILE A 5 11.57 26.58 5.61
CA ILE A 5 12.92 25.97 5.67
C ILE A 5 12.85 24.68 6.49
N MET A 6 12.18 24.71 7.63
CA MET A 6 12.00 23.51 8.47
C MET A 6 11.29 22.40 7.69
N GLN A 7 10.18 22.71 7.02
CA GLN A 7 9.42 21.75 6.21
C GLN A 7 10.29 21.14 5.09
N ASN A 8 11.03 21.98 4.37
CA ASN A 8 11.89 21.50 3.29
C ASN A 8 13.01 20.58 3.82
N THR A 9 13.60 20.93 4.98
CA THR A 9 14.60 20.06 5.63
C THR A 9 14.02 18.72 6.05
N CYS A 10 12.82 18.68 6.62
CA CYS A 10 12.14 17.43 6.97
C CYS A 10 11.87 16.55 5.75
N ILE A 11 11.47 17.14 4.62
CA ILE A 11 11.21 16.40 3.37
C ILE A 11 12.51 15.84 2.79
N ASN A 12 13.58 16.63 2.76
CA ASN A 12 14.89 16.16 2.30
C ASN A 12 15.47 15.05 3.19
N ILE A 13 15.28 15.16 4.50
CA ILE A 13 15.63 14.08 5.45
C ILE A 13 14.78 12.84 5.16
N SER A 14 13.48 13.00 4.89
CA SER A 14 12.59 11.89 4.56
C SER A 14 13.03 11.18 3.27
N PHE A 15 13.41 11.94 2.24
CA PHE A 15 13.97 11.42 1.00
C PHE A 15 15.27 10.62 1.25
N GLY A 16 16.22 11.20 1.99
CA GLY A 16 17.48 10.52 2.34
C GLY A 16 17.25 9.24 3.16
N LEU A 17 16.34 9.27 4.13
CA LEU A 17 15.94 8.09 4.89
C LEU A 17 15.24 7.03 4.02
N LEU A 18 14.41 7.43 3.06
CA LEU A 18 13.78 6.48 2.12
C LEU A 18 14.84 5.78 1.26
N LEU A 19 15.88 6.50 0.85
CA LEU A 19 16.99 5.92 0.09
C LEU A 19 17.80 4.92 0.95
N VAL A 20 18.07 5.25 2.21
CA VAL A 20 18.75 4.31 3.14
C VAL A 20 17.87 3.09 3.44
N THR A 21 16.57 3.29 3.66
CA THR A 21 15.66 2.16 3.91
C THR A 21 15.49 1.26 2.69
N LEU A 22 15.50 1.81 1.48
CA LEU A 22 15.53 1.02 0.23
C LEU A 22 16.70 0.03 0.24
N LEU A 23 17.92 0.55 0.46
CA LEU A 23 19.12 -0.28 0.54
C LEU A 23 19.03 -1.29 1.69
N ALA A 24 18.47 -0.89 2.84
CA ALA A 24 18.27 -1.79 3.98
C ALA A 24 17.29 -2.94 3.67
N TYR A 25 16.18 -2.71 2.97
CA TYR A 25 15.26 -3.78 2.57
C TYR A 25 15.92 -4.76 1.59
N TRP A 26 16.63 -4.25 0.58
CA TRP A 26 17.31 -5.09 -0.41
C TRP A 26 18.44 -5.91 0.21
N THR A 27 19.25 -5.31 1.08
CA THR A 27 20.28 -6.03 1.83
C THR A 27 19.69 -7.05 2.80
N SER A 28 18.54 -6.77 3.40
CA SER A 28 17.87 -7.73 4.29
C SER A 28 17.30 -8.94 3.56
N ILE A 29 16.88 -8.79 2.29
CA ILE A 29 16.53 -9.92 1.42
C ILE A 29 17.77 -10.73 1.06
N ALA A 30 18.90 -10.08 0.77
CA ALA A 30 20.15 -10.76 0.44
C ALA A 30 20.75 -11.53 1.63
N PHE A 31 20.62 -11.00 2.86
CA PHE A 31 21.17 -11.58 4.08
C PHE A 31 20.09 -11.88 5.14
N PRO A 32 19.21 -12.88 4.90
CA PRO A 32 18.05 -13.16 5.76
C PRO A 32 18.42 -13.65 7.16
N LYS A 33 19.69 -14.01 7.41
CA LYS A 33 20.18 -14.43 8.74
C LYS A 33 20.23 -13.26 9.74
N ILE A 34 20.33 -12.01 9.28
CA ILE A 34 20.54 -10.84 10.14
C ILE A 34 19.21 -10.16 10.48
N LYS A 35 18.53 -10.64 11.53
CA LYS A 35 17.24 -10.09 11.99
C LYS A 35 17.28 -8.59 12.34
N LYS A 36 18.45 -8.05 12.70
CA LYS A 36 18.62 -6.62 13.03
C LYS A 36 18.34 -5.71 11.82
N ILE A 37 18.70 -6.12 10.60
CA ILE A 37 18.46 -5.31 9.40
C ILE A 37 16.95 -5.22 9.11
N LYS A 38 16.22 -6.31 9.33
CA LYS A 38 14.76 -6.27 9.24
C LYS A 38 14.11 -5.28 10.21
N GLN A 39 14.64 -5.19 11.42
CA GLN A 39 14.15 -4.25 12.42
C GLN A 39 14.52 -2.80 12.07
N ILE A 40 15.74 -2.55 11.58
CA ILE A 40 16.15 -1.19 11.17
C ILE A 40 15.31 -0.67 10.00
N SER A 41 15.02 -1.51 9.00
CA SER A 41 14.18 -1.11 7.86
C SER A 41 12.78 -0.70 8.30
N ARG A 42 12.15 -1.50 9.17
CA ARG A 42 10.82 -1.21 9.74
C ARG A 42 10.79 0.08 10.53
N ILE A 43 11.78 0.28 11.41
CA ILE A 43 11.90 1.51 12.19
C ILE A 43 12.12 2.70 11.26
N GLY A 44 12.93 2.54 10.22
CA GLY A 44 13.16 3.59 9.22
C GLY A 44 11.86 4.05 8.57
N VAL A 45 11.03 3.13 8.06
CA VAL A 45 9.73 3.47 7.46
C VAL A 45 8.78 4.13 8.47
N LEU A 46 8.79 3.68 9.73
CA LEU A 46 8.00 4.29 10.81
C LEU A 46 8.44 5.73 11.09
N VAL A 47 9.75 5.98 11.17
CA VAL A 47 10.31 7.32 11.37
C VAL A 47 9.94 8.24 10.20
N ILE A 48 10.06 7.75 8.96
CA ILE A 48 9.65 8.49 7.76
C ILE A 48 8.16 8.85 7.82
N ASN A 49 7.30 7.90 8.18
CA ASN A 49 5.86 8.14 8.26
C ASN A 49 5.52 9.23 9.29
N ILE A 50 6.17 9.22 10.45
CA ILE A 50 6.02 10.26 11.48
C ILE A 50 6.54 11.61 10.98
N LEU A 51 7.68 11.64 10.29
CA LEU A 51 8.28 12.88 9.78
C LEU A 51 7.41 13.53 8.69
N LEU A 52 6.83 12.72 7.80
CA LEU A 52 5.86 13.18 6.79
C LEU A 52 4.57 13.68 7.44
N ALA A 53 4.05 12.98 8.46
CA ALA A 53 2.89 13.43 9.22
C ALA A 53 3.15 14.78 9.92
N PHE A 54 4.32 14.93 10.53
CA PHE A 54 4.75 16.18 11.16
C PHE A 54 4.83 17.32 10.14
N THR A 55 5.39 17.05 8.96
CA THR A 55 5.48 18.04 7.88
C THR A 55 4.10 18.51 7.43
N LEU A 56 3.17 17.58 7.19
CA LEU A 56 1.79 17.89 6.82
C LEU A 56 1.05 18.64 7.94
N ALA A 57 1.22 18.24 9.19
CA ALA A 57 0.62 18.92 10.35
C ALA A 57 1.15 20.35 10.51
N SER A 58 2.46 20.55 10.33
CA SER A 58 3.07 21.89 10.38
C SER A 58 2.54 22.80 9.28
N ARG A 59 2.24 22.26 8.09
CA ARG A 59 1.60 23.00 6.99
C ARG A 59 0.16 23.34 7.27
N TRP A 60 -0.59 22.41 7.86
CA TRP A 60 -1.96 22.66 8.27
C TRP A 60 -2.03 23.81 9.27
N GLN A 61 -1.20 23.80 10.31
CA GLN A 61 -1.18 24.87 11.31
C GLN A 61 -0.75 26.21 10.71
N ALA A 62 0.22 26.22 9.79
CA ALA A 62 0.72 27.45 9.18
C ALA A 62 -0.28 28.11 8.22
N ASN A 63 -1.02 27.31 7.44
CA ASN A 63 -1.85 27.81 6.35
C ASN A 63 -3.36 27.83 6.68
N GLY A 64 -3.79 27.22 7.77
CA GLY A 64 -5.19 27.19 8.21
C GLY A 64 -6.10 26.28 7.38
N TYR A 65 -5.57 25.55 6.41
CA TYR A 65 -6.27 24.55 5.61
C TYR A 65 -5.47 23.25 5.55
N PHE A 66 -6.12 22.14 5.23
CA PHE A 66 -5.46 20.85 5.16
C PHE A 66 -4.64 20.72 3.86
N PRO A 67 -3.37 20.26 3.92
CA PRO A 67 -2.39 20.36 2.84
C PRO A 67 -2.69 19.40 1.67
N LEU A 68 -3.61 19.79 0.81
CA LEU A 68 -3.97 19.12 -0.45
C LEU A 68 -4.21 20.12 -1.59
N SER A 69 -3.82 21.39 -1.42
CA SER A 69 -4.18 22.45 -2.37
C SER A 69 -3.38 22.37 -3.66
N ASN A 70 -2.18 21.81 -3.59
CA ASN A 70 -1.21 21.78 -4.67
C ASN A 70 -0.77 20.34 -4.96
N LEU A 71 -0.30 20.09 -6.18
CA LEU A 71 0.27 18.81 -6.60
C LEU A 71 1.40 18.37 -5.66
N TYR A 72 2.27 19.30 -5.25
CA TYR A 72 3.36 19.00 -4.32
C TYR A 72 2.86 18.47 -2.96
N GLU A 73 1.90 19.18 -2.35
CA GLU A 73 1.27 18.75 -1.08
C GLU A 73 0.56 17.40 -1.22
N SER A 74 -0.12 17.22 -2.34
CA SER A 74 -0.84 15.99 -2.69
C SER A 74 0.10 14.79 -2.83
N LEU A 75 1.27 14.94 -3.46
CA LEU A 75 2.27 13.87 -3.58
C LEU A 75 2.91 13.52 -2.24
N ILE A 76 3.14 14.49 -1.36
CA ILE A 76 3.62 14.23 0.01
C ILE A 76 2.56 13.46 0.80
N PHE A 77 1.30 13.87 0.70
CA PHE A 77 0.18 13.16 1.33
C PHE A 77 0.04 11.73 0.79
N LEU A 78 0.14 11.54 -0.52
CA LEU A 78 0.14 10.22 -1.16
C LEU A 78 1.30 9.34 -0.64
N THR A 79 2.50 9.90 -0.52
CA THR A 79 3.67 9.20 0.04
C THR A 79 3.44 8.81 1.50
N TRP A 80 2.82 9.68 2.29
CA TRP A 80 2.42 9.38 3.66
C TRP A 80 1.40 8.24 3.73
N CYS A 81 0.37 8.24 2.87
CA CYS A 81 -0.59 7.14 2.77
C CYS A 81 0.09 5.82 2.34
N LEU A 82 0.98 5.85 1.35
CA LEU A 82 1.72 4.68 0.88
C LEU A 82 2.60 4.08 1.98
N THR A 83 3.33 4.92 2.73
CA THR A 83 4.17 4.46 3.85
C THR A 83 3.31 3.89 4.99
N LEU A 84 2.14 4.47 5.26
CA LEU A 84 1.19 3.96 6.24
C LEU A 84 0.64 2.58 5.83
N VAL A 85 0.16 2.44 4.59
CA VAL A 85 -0.34 1.17 4.06
C VAL A 85 0.77 0.12 4.08
N HIS A 86 1.98 0.46 3.64
CA HIS A 86 3.16 -0.41 3.74
C HIS A 86 3.38 -0.89 5.19
N LEU A 87 3.39 0.00 6.19
CA LEU A 87 3.55 -0.40 7.60
C LEU A 87 2.47 -1.40 8.07
N ILE A 88 1.21 -1.19 7.66
CA ILE A 88 0.11 -2.11 7.96
C ILE A 88 0.37 -3.49 7.34
N LEU A 89 0.74 -3.53 6.06
CA LEU A 89 1.01 -4.79 5.35
C LEU A 89 2.20 -5.55 5.92
N GLU A 90 3.29 -4.84 6.23
CA GLU A 90 4.49 -5.48 6.77
C GLU A 90 4.22 -6.06 8.16
N ARG A 91 3.33 -5.42 8.94
CA ARG A 91 2.85 -5.96 10.21
C ARG A 91 2.01 -7.23 10.03
N GLN A 92 1.17 -7.29 9.00
CA GLN A 92 0.32 -8.46 8.73
C GLN A 92 1.10 -9.66 8.18
N THR A 93 2.00 -9.44 7.21
CA THR A 93 2.73 -10.53 6.54
C THR A 93 3.99 -10.96 7.26
N ASN A 94 4.55 -10.07 8.09
CA ASN A 94 5.92 -10.19 8.59
C ASN A 94 6.97 -10.45 7.50
N SER A 95 6.70 -10.14 6.23
CA SER A 95 7.60 -10.37 5.11
C SER A 95 8.26 -9.06 4.66
N GLN A 96 9.54 -9.13 4.33
CA GLN A 96 10.31 -7.96 3.85
C GLN A 96 10.12 -7.70 2.37
N VAL A 97 9.56 -8.67 1.66
CA VAL A 97 9.26 -8.58 0.22
C VAL A 97 8.34 -7.40 -0.07
N VAL A 98 7.35 -7.17 0.81
CA VAL A 98 6.44 -6.03 0.72
C VAL A 98 7.20 -4.71 0.66
N GLY A 99 8.19 -4.53 1.56
CA GLY A 99 8.98 -3.30 1.61
C GLY A 99 9.93 -3.14 0.45
N ALA A 100 10.56 -4.22 -0.01
CA ALA A 100 11.45 -4.15 -1.18
C ALA A 100 10.72 -3.73 -2.47
N ILE A 101 9.43 -4.05 -2.59
CA ILE A 101 8.59 -3.67 -3.73
C ILE A 101 7.99 -2.27 -3.53
N SER A 102 7.56 -1.92 -2.32
CA SER A 102 6.83 -0.67 -2.05
C SER A 102 7.72 0.55 -1.83
N VAL A 103 8.93 0.39 -1.26
CA VAL A 103 9.84 1.52 -1.01
C VAL A 103 10.35 2.21 -2.29
N PRO A 104 10.68 1.50 -3.39
CA PRO A 104 11.07 2.15 -4.65
C PRO A 104 10.02 3.14 -5.18
N ILE A 105 8.74 2.77 -5.15
CA ILE A 105 7.67 3.67 -5.63
C ILE A 105 7.48 4.88 -4.70
N GLN A 106 7.60 4.68 -3.39
CA GLN A 106 7.55 5.77 -2.41
C GLN A 106 8.70 6.76 -2.61
N LEU A 107 9.91 6.24 -2.80
CA LEU A 107 11.10 7.03 -3.10
C LEU A 107 10.93 7.80 -4.41
N PHE A 108 10.40 7.16 -5.45
CA PHE A 108 10.17 7.81 -6.74
C PHE A 108 9.19 8.99 -6.62
N ILE A 109 8.08 8.82 -5.91
CA ILE A 109 7.07 9.88 -5.74
C ILE A 109 7.67 11.08 -4.98
N ILE A 110 8.37 10.85 -3.87
CA ILE A 110 8.97 11.94 -3.10
C ILE A 110 10.17 12.58 -3.82
N ALA A 111 10.92 11.80 -4.62
CA ALA A 111 11.97 12.31 -5.49
C ALA A 111 11.39 13.22 -6.58
N PHE A 112 10.32 12.80 -7.23
CA PHE A 112 9.61 13.61 -8.22
C PHE A 112 9.06 14.89 -7.58
N ALA A 113 8.48 14.78 -6.38
CA ALA A 113 8.00 15.93 -5.62
C ALA A 113 9.10 16.95 -5.30
N SER A 114 10.28 16.49 -4.89
CA SER A 114 11.37 17.37 -4.41
C SER A 114 12.28 17.88 -5.53
N LEU A 115 12.56 17.08 -6.56
CA LEU A 115 13.57 17.37 -7.58
C LEU A 115 12.97 17.86 -8.91
N SER A 116 11.78 17.39 -9.28
CA SER A 116 11.20 17.66 -10.60
C SER A 116 10.21 18.84 -10.61
N LEU A 117 9.60 19.15 -9.47
CA LEU A 117 8.62 20.24 -9.38
C LEU A 117 9.31 21.60 -9.17
N PRO A 118 8.98 22.62 -9.98
CA PRO A 118 9.57 23.95 -9.87
C PRO A 118 9.23 24.61 -8.54
N ILE A 119 10.11 25.51 -8.08
CA ILE A 119 10.04 26.12 -6.74
C ILE A 119 8.72 26.88 -6.53
N GLU A 120 8.11 27.44 -7.60
CA GLU A 120 6.81 28.12 -7.47
C GLU A 120 5.69 27.15 -7.04
N MET A 121 5.71 25.91 -7.51
CA MET A 121 4.76 24.87 -7.10
C MET A 121 5.09 24.23 -5.75
N GLN A 122 6.23 24.56 -5.14
CA GLN A 122 6.57 24.11 -3.79
C GLN A 122 6.07 25.08 -2.72
N GLN A 123 5.75 26.32 -3.13
CA GLN A 123 5.17 27.34 -2.26
C GLN A 123 3.67 27.14 -2.08
N ALA A 124 3.17 27.47 -0.88
CA ALA A 124 1.75 27.41 -0.57
C ALA A 124 1.03 28.54 -1.33
N SER A 125 0.31 28.18 -2.39
CA SER A 125 -0.57 29.12 -3.09
C SER A 125 -1.89 29.27 -2.34
N PRO A 126 -2.47 30.48 -2.29
CA PRO A 126 -3.79 30.67 -1.71
C PRO A 126 -4.81 29.88 -2.53
N LEU A 127 -5.65 29.14 -1.82
CA LEU A 127 -6.75 28.35 -2.39
C LEU A 127 -7.62 29.25 -3.28
N VAL A 128 -7.80 28.89 -4.56
CA VAL A 128 -8.88 29.45 -5.38
C VAL A 128 -10.23 29.16 -4.70
N PRO A 129 -11.22 30.09 -4.73
CA PRO A 129 -12.45 30.02 -3.92
C PRO A 129 -13.25 28.72 -4.02
N ALA A 130 -13.15 27.98 -5.13
CA ALA A 130 -13.80 26.67 -5.33
C ALA A 130 -13.24 25.54 -4.44
N LEU A 131 -12.07 25.73 -3.80
CA LEU A 131 -11.41 24.75 -2.93
C LEU A 131 -11.79 24.87 -1.44
N ARG A 132 -12.78 25.72 -1.10
CA ARG A 132 -13.22 25.96 0.29
C ARG A 132 -14.33 25.03 0.79
N SER A 133 -14.81 24.10 -0.04
CA SER A 133 -15.88 23.19 0.36
C SER A 133 -15.33 21.95 1.08
N ASN A 134 -16.02 21.51 2.13
CA ASN A 134 -15.67 20.31 2.88
C ASN A 134 -15.73 19.04 2.01
N TRP A 135 -16.52 19.07 0.93
CA TRP A 135 -16.67 17.96 0.00
C TRP A 135 -15.42 17.71 -0.83
N LEU A 136 -14.72 18.77 -1.27
CA LEU A 136 -13.45 18.62 -1.96
C LEU A 136 -12.43 17.92 -1.07
N MET A 137 -12.36 18.34 0.20
CA MET A 137 -11.43 17.77 1.16
C MET A 137 -11.66 16.27 1.36
N MET A 138 -12.92 15.87 1.50
CA MET A 138 -13.29 14.45 1.57
C MET A 138 -12.93 13.72 0.27
N HIS A 139 -13.26 14.30 -0.88
CA HIS A 139 -12.98 13.72 -2.20
C HIS A 139 -11.48 13.43 -2.40
N VAL A 140 -10.63 14.45 -2.25
CA VAL A 140 -9.19 14.31 -2.54
C VAL A 140 -8.52 13.38 -1.53
N THR A 141 -8.87 13.47 -0.24
CA THR A 141 -8.29 12.58 0.79
C THR A 141 -8.63 11.12 0.53
N ILE A 142 -9.90 10.79 0.23
CA ILE A 142 -10.31 9.40 0.03
C ILE A 142 -9.82 8.84 -1.31
N MET A 143 -9.72 9.67 -2.34
CA MET A 143 -9.11 9.30 -3.63
C MET A 143 -7.62 8.98 -3.46
N MET A 144 -6.86 9.82 -2.77
CA MET A 144 -5.43 9.57 -2.53
C MET A 144 -5.19 8.34 -1.64
N LEU A 145 -6.02 8.14 -0.63
CA LEU A 145 -5.96 6.94 0.20
C LEU A 145 -6.27 5.68 -0.63
N SER A 146 -7.29 5.72 -1.48
CA SER A 146 -7.63 4.63 -2.40
C SER A 146 -6.47 4.31 -3.35
N TYR A 147 -5.85 5.34 -3.95
CA TYR A 147 -4.69 5.15 -4.83
C TYR A 147 -3.52 4.50 -4.09
N ALA A 148 -3.27 4.84 -2.83
CA ALA A 148 -2.23 4.18 -2.05
C ALA A 148 -2.49 2.67 -1.89
N PHE A 149 -3.74 2.27 -1.59
CA PHE A 149 -4.12 0.85 -1.55
C PHE A 149 -3.96 0.19 -2.92
N LEU A 150 -4.50 0.79 -4.00
CA LEU A 150 -4.47 0.20 -5.34
C LEU A 150 -3.05 0.07 -5.90
N ILE A 151 -2.18 1.08 -5.71
CA ILE A 151 -0.77 1.03 -6.13
C ILE A 151 -0.04 -0.11 -5.42
N ILE A 152 -0.18 -0.22 -4.09
CA ILE A 152 0.51 -1.28 -3.34
C ILE A 152 -0.07 -2.65 -3.69
N GLY A 153 -1.39 -2.78 -3.82
CA GLY A 153 -2.05 -4.03 -4.19
C GLY A 153 -1.63 -4.51 -5.57
N SER A 154 -1.67 -3.62 -6.57
CA SER A 154 -1.22 -3.93 -7.94
C SER A 154 0.26 -4.30 -8.00
N LEU A 155 1.14 -3.62 -7.26
CA LEU A 155 2.55 -3.96 -7.20
C LEU A 155 2.79 -5.37 -6.64
N ILE A 156 2.05 -5.77 -5.61
CA ILE A 156 2.14 -7.11 -5.03
C ILE A 156 1.59 -8.16 -6.00
N SER A 157 0.50 -7.84 -6.70
CA SER A 157 -0.08 -8.67 -7.77
C SER A 157 0.91 -8.90 -8.91
N ILE A 158 1.55 -7.83 -9.40
CA ILE A 158 2.56 -7.90 -10.47
C ILE A 158 3.74 -8.75 -10.02
N PHE A 159 4.22 -8.55 -8.79
CA PHE A 159 5.31 -9.35 -8.24
C PHE A 159 4.95 -10.83 -8.11
N PHE A 160 3.73 -11.13 -7.66
CA PHE A 160 3.20 -12.49 -7.64
C PHE A 160 3.19 -13.10 -9.05
N LEU A 161 2.69 -12.37 -10.05
CA LEU A 161 2.65 -12.85 -11.44
C LEU A 161 4.05 -13.13 -12.00
N ILE A 162 5.03 -12.30 -11.67
CA ILE A 162 6.42 -12.49 -12.09
C ILE A 162 7.02 -13.78 -11.49
N ILE A 163 6.76 -14.07 -10.21
CA ILE A 163 7.29 -15.30 -9.58
C ILE A 163 6.58 -16.55 -10.10
N THR A 164 5.29 -16.44 -10.35
CA THR A 164 4.44 -17.56 -10.76
C THR A 164 4.47 -17.82 -12.27
N PHE A 165 5.17 -16.97 -13.03
CA PHE A 165 5.29 -17.08 -14.47
C PHE A 165 5.83 -18.47 -14.87
N GLY A 166 5.01 -19.24 -15.58
CA GLY A 166 5.37 -20.58 -16.07
C GLY A 166 5.18 -21.74 -15.08
N GLN A 167 4.53 -21.54 -13.94
CA GLN A 167 4.24 -22.60 -12.96
C GLN A 167 2.74 -22.96 -12.90
N SER A 168 2.40 -24.25 -12.90
CA SER A 168 1.02 -24.73 -12.71
C SER A 168 0.62 -24.70 -11.23
N ILE A 169 0.27 -23.52 -10.74
CA ILE A 169 -0.07 -23.34 -9.32
C ILE A 169 -1.57 -23.55 -9.14
N GLN A 170 -1.94 -24.57 -8.36
CA GLN A 170 -3.29 -24.74 -7.86
C GLN A 170 -3.49 -23.83 -6.63
N LEU A 171 -3.92 -22.60 -6.87
CA LEU A 171 -4.25 -21.65 -5.81
C LEU A 171 -5.53 -22.10 -5.10
N LYS A 172 -5.47 -22.31 -3.79
CA LYS A 172 -6.67 -22.47 -2.95
C LYS A 172 -7.19 -21.08 -2.60
N GLY A 173 -7.87 -20.45 -3.55
CA GLY A 173 -8.50 -19.14 -3.31
C GLY A 173 -9.55 -19.26 -2.20
N SER A 174 -9.29 -18.67 -1.03
CA SER A 174 -10.32 -18.46 -0.01
C SER A 174 -10.46 -16.96 0.26
N ALA A 175 -11.54 -16.37 -0.25
CA ALA A 175 -11.85 -14.96 0.00
C ALA A 175 -12.00 -14.63 1.51
N THR A 176 -12.23 -15.64 2.34
CA THR A 176 -12.54 -15.52 3.77
C THR A 176 -11.57 -16.23 4.71
N GLY A 177 -10.49 -16.87 4.22
CA GLY A 177 -9.52 -17.56 5.09
C GLY A 177 -10.06 -18.82 5.79
N LYS A 178 -11.31 -19.21 5.54
CA LYS A 178 -11.82 -20.53 5.92
C LYS A 178 -11.46 -21.49 4.80
N ILE A 179 -10.48 -22.35 5.05
CA ILE A 179 -10.43 -23.66 4.41
C ILE A 179 -11.70 -24.37 4.89
N LEU A 180 -12.83 -24.10 4.25
CA LEU A 180 -13.92 -25.04 4.26
C LEU A 180 -13.43 -26.14 3.32
N SER A 181 -12.76 -27.13 3.89
CA SER A 181 -12.70 -28.44 3.28
C SER A 181 -14.14 -28.93 3.22
N LEU A 182 -14.88 -28.45 2.22
CA LEU A 182 -16.11 -29.06 1.80
C LEU A 182 -15.65 -30.38 1.21
N SER A 183 -15.55 -31.36 2.09
CA SER A 183 -15.68 -32.77 1.78
C SER A 183 -17.02 -32.91 1.06
N VAL A 184 -17.04 -32.57 -0.22
CA VAL A 184 -18.16 -32.83 -1.11
C VAL A 184 -18.17 -34.34 -1.28
N ILE A 185 -18.92 -34.98 -0.38
CA ILE A 185 -19.78 -36.13 -0.60
C ILE A 185 -19.16 -37.19 -1.51
N ASN A 186 -18.36 -38.08 -0.91
CA ASN A 186 -18.31 -39.48 -1.34
C ASN A 186 -19.08 -40.34 -0.33
N GLN A 187 -20.37 -40.04 -0.18
CA GLN A 187 -21.31 -40.85 0.59
C GLN A 187 -22.09 -41.79 -0.34
N SER A 188 -21.40 -42.51 -1.23
CA SER A 188 -22.02 -43.55 -2.06
C SER A 188 -21.20 -44.84 -2.24
N ASN A 189 -20.21 -45.13 -1.38
CA ASN A 189 -19.54 -46.44 -1.42
C ASN A 189 -19.30 -47.01 -0.01
N LYS A 190 -20.39 -47.30 0.71
CA LYS A 190 -20.37 -48.04 2.00
C LYS A 190 -20.13 -49.56 1.82
N ASN A 191 -19.93 -50.07 0.60
CA ASN A 191 -19.95 -51.52 0.33
C ASN A 191 -18.65 -52.10 -0.26
N ARG A 192 -17.49 -51.44 -0.15
CA ARG A 192 -16.21 -52.01 -0.63
C ARG A 192 -15.05 -51.97 0.38
N GLU A 193 -15.35 -51.89 1.68
CA GLU A 193 -14.36 -52.14 2.73
C GLU A 193 -14.21 -53.64 3.02
N ARG A 194 -13.60 -54.36 2.09
CA ARG A 194 -12.85 -55.60 2.36
C ARG A 194 -12.18 -56.01 1.05
N LEU A 195 -10.85 -56.09 1.07
CA LEU A 195 -9.95 -56.38 -0.05
C LEU A 195 -9.44 -55.13 -0.79
N GLU A 196 -8.65 -54.32 -0.09
CA GLU A 196 -7.37 -53.80 -0.60
C GLU A 196 -6.64 -53.09 0.55
N LYS A 197 -6.07 -53.93 1.42
CA LYS A 197 -5.09 -53.52 2.41
C LYS A 197 -3.75 -53.36 1.67
N LYS A 198 -3.49 -52.21 1.07
CA LYS A 198 -2.13 -51.78 0.68
C LYS A 198 -2.10 -50.29 0.30
N GLU A 199 -1.27 -49.55 1.03
CA GLU A 199 -0.70 -48.24 0.67
C GLU A 199 -1.65 -47.04 0.56
N SER A 200 -2.22 -46.62 1.69
CA SER A 200 -2.40 -45.17 1.91
C SER A 200 -1.04 -44.60 2.32
N THR A 201 -0.22 -44.22 1.33
CA THR A 201 0.81 -43.20 1.57
C THR A 201 0.06 -41.94 1.97
N ASP A 202 0.17 -41.57 3.24
CA ASP A 202 -0.23 -40.24 3.70
C ASP A 202 0.54 -39.23 2.85
N ILE A 203 -0.12 -38.66 1.84
CA ILE A 203 0.39 -37.49 1.14
C ILE A 203 0.28 -36.35 2.13
N ASN A 204 1.26 -36.30 3.02
CA ASN A 204 1.58 -35.14 3.82
C ASN A 204 1.99 -34.09 2.77
N ILE A 205 1.03 -33.31 2.28
CA ILE A 205 1.29 -32.17 1.40
C ILE A 205 1.99 -31.15 2.28
N GLN A 206 3.28 -31.38 2.49
CA GLN A 206 4.19 -30.49 3.15
C GLN A 206 4.30 -29.30 2.21
N SER A 207 3.42 -28.34 2.41
CA SER A 207 3.34 -27.14 1.58
C SER A 207 4.70 -26.46 1.66
N SER A 208 5.43 -26.50 0.55
CA SER A 208 6.73 -25.84 0.44
C SER A 208 6.60 -24.40 0.94
N PRO A 209 7.55 -23.88 1.74
CA PRO A 209 7.45 -22.54 2.31
C PRO A 209 7.27 -21.44 1.24
N ARG A 210 7.71 -21.70 0.01
CA ARG A 210 7.46 -20.86 -1.17
C ARG A 210 5.97 -20.79 -1.56
N MET A 211 5.25 -21.91 -1.52
CA MET A 211 3.82 -21.93 -1.85
C MET A 211 3.00 -21.15 -0.82
N ASN A 212 3.36 -21.24 0.47
CA ASN A 212 2.70 -20.50 1.53
C ASN A 212 2.94 -18.97 1.44
N LEU A 213 4.15 -18.55 1.05
CA LEU A 213 4.45 -17.14 0.78
C LEU A 213 3.68 -16.59 -0.43
N LEU A 214 3.59 -17.36 -1.52
CA LEU A 214 2.86 -16.98 -2.72
C LEU A 214 1.35 -16.84 -2.47
N GLU A 215 0.76 -17.80 -1.77
CA GLU A 215 -0.64 -17.75 -1.35
C GLU A 215 -0.91 -16.57 -0.41
N SER A 216 0.04 -16.25 0.48
CA SER A 216 -0.06 -15.07 1.35
C SER A 216 -0.02 -13.75 0.57
N LEU A 217 0.84 -13.65 -0.44
CA LEU A 217 0.94 -12.45 -1.29
C LEU A 217 -0.29 -12.26 -2.16
N ASP A 218 -0.83 -13.33 -2.74
CA ASP A 218 -2.05 -13.30 -3.55
C ASP A 218 -3.27 -12.89 -2.71
N ASN A 219 -3.49 -13.55 -1.57
CA ASN A 219 -4.57 -13.20 -0.64
C ASN A 219 -4.48 -11.75 -0.16
N LEU A 220 -3.26 -11.26 0.09
CA LEU A 220 -3.05 -9.89 0.53
C LEU A 220 -3.30 -8.89 -0.60
N SER A 221 -2.81 -9.15 -1.80
CA SER A 221 -3.11 -8.35 -2.99
C SER A 221 -4.62 -8.22 -3.18
N TYR A 222 -5.34 -9.34 -3.15
CA TYR A 222 -6.80 -9.39 -3.27
C TYR A 222 -7.50 -8.53 -2.21
N ARG A 223 -7.09 -8.63 -0.93
CA ARG A 223 -7.69 -7.85 0.16
C ARG A 223 -7.45 -6.35 0.02
N ILE A 224 -6.23 -5.95 -0.34
CA ILE A 224 -5.86 -4.54 -0.48
C ILE A 224 -6.58 -3.90 -1.65
N ILE A 225 -6.60 -4.58 -2.79
CA ILE A 225 -7.33 -4.14 -3.97
C ILE A 225 -8.84 -4.06 -3.65
N GLY A 226 -9.35 -5.07 -2.93
CA GLY A 226 -10.73 -5.11 -2.44
C GLY A 226 -11.09 -3.99 -1.47
N LEU A 227 -10.13 -3.42 -0.73
CA LEU A 227 -10.33 -2.21 0.08
C LEU A 227 -10.19 -0.92 -0.75
N GLY A 228 -9.29 -0.92 -1.73
CA GLY A 228 -9.03 0.24 -2.58
C GLY A 228 -10.23 0.61 -3.47
N PHE A 229 -10.89 -0.38 -4.08
CA PHE A 229 -12.02 -0.13 -4.99
C PHE A 229 -13.22 0.56 -4.33
N PRO A 230 -13.75 0.11 -3.17
CA PRO A 230 -14.82 0.82 -2.48
C PRO A 230 -14.45 2.25 -2.11
N MET A 231 -13.22 2.49 -1.63
CA MET A 231 -12.74 3.84 -1.35
C MET A 231 -12.68 4.69 -2.63
N LEU A 232 -12.27 4.11 -3.75
CA LEU A 232 -12.27 4.77 -5.05
C LEU A 232 -13.69 5.17 -5.46
N THR A 233 -14.66 4.28 -5.29
CA THR A 233 -16.07 4.56 -5.59
C THR A 233 -16.61 5.69 -4.74
N ILE A 234 -16.34 5.70 -3.42
CA ILE A 234 -16.72 6.81 -2.53
C ILE A 234 -16.05 8.11 -2.97
N GLY A 235 -14.79 8.03 -3.39
CA GLY A 235 -14.07 9.15 -3.96
C GLY A 235 -14.72 9.70 -5.23
N ILE A 236 -15.08 8.86 -6.19
CA ILE A 236 -15.77 9.30 -7.41
C ILE A 236 -17.12 9.96 -7.08
N ILE A 237 -17.92 9.36 -6.19
CA ILE A 237 -19.22 9.90 -5.79
C ILE A 237 -19.06 11.27 -5.11
N SER A 238 -18.15 11.39 -4.15
CA SER A 238 -17.88 12.67 -3.47
C SER A 238 -17.35 13.74 -4.44
N GLY A 239 -16.60 13.33 -5.48
CA GLY A 239 -16.15 14.24 -6.54
C GLY A 239 -17.30 14.77 -7.39
N ALA A 240 -18.26 13.92 -7.75
CA ALA A 240 -19.45 14.34 -8.48
C ALA A 240 -20.31 15.33 -7.67
N VAL A 241 -20.46 15.10 -6.36
CA VAL A 241 -21.17 16.02 -5.46
C VAL A 241 -20.47 17.37 -5.39
N TRP A 242 -19.13 17.37 -5.26
CA TRP A 242 -18.35 18.60 -5.27
C TRP A 242 -18.47 19.35 -6.60
N ALA A 243 -18.44 18.65 -7.74
CA ALA A 243 -18.59 19.28 -9.06
C ALA A 243 -19.94 20.01 -9.18
N ASN A 244 -21.02 19.41 -8.66
CA ASN A 244 -22.32 20.04 -8.64
C ASN A 244 -22.36 21.29 -7.72
N GLU A 245 -21.66 21.25 -6.57
CA GLU A 245 -21.56 22.39 -5.66
C GLU A 245 -20.72 23.54 -6.26
N ALA A 246 -19.65 23.23 -6.99
CA ALA A 246 -18.71 24.21 -7.52
C ALA A 246 -19.14 24.79 -8.89
N TRP A 247 -19.69 23.95 -9.77
CA TRP A 247 -19.99 24.31 -11.17
C TRP A 247 -21.47 24.25 -11.53
N GLY A 248 -22.34 23.76 -10.63
CA GLY A 248 -23.78 23.64 -10.86
C GLY A 248 -24.19 22.46 -11.73
N SER A 249 -23.25 21.60 -12.13
CA SER A 249 -23.51 20.31 -12.79
C SER A 249 -22.58 19.23 -12.26
N TYR A 250 -23.02 17.98 -12.31
CA TYR A 250 -22.20 16.83 -11.90
C TYR A 250 -21.05 16.51 -12.88
N TRP A 251 -21.18 16.96 -14.13
CA TRP A 251 -20.24 16.70 -15.23
C TRP A 251 -20.24 17.91 -16.15
N SER A 252 -19.07 18.35 -16.57
CA SER A 252 -18.84 19.45 -17.51
C SER A 252 -17.98 18.99 -18.68
#